data_AF-A0A4S1ZGQ6-F1
#
_entry.id   AF-A0A4S1ZGQ6-F1
#
_cell.length_a   1.000
_cell.length_b   1.000
_cell.length_c   1.000
_cell.angle_alpha   90.00
_cell.angle_beta   90.00
_cell.angle_gamma   90.00
#
_symmetry.space_group_name_H-M   'P 1'
#
loop_
_entity.id
_entity.type
_entity.pdbx_description
1 polymer ?
#
loop_
_entity_poly.entity_id
_entity_poly.type
_entity_poly.pdbx_seq_one_letter_code
_entity_poly.pdbx_strand_id
1 'polypeptide(L)'
;MNRKVLLIGYSGGGQAPLLGMKSDFKAFAGFFRSNHGGAYNDDEIESHINLTRQQFSDIVRVLHIRHISSVAIVLCLHGGSDKYGQPFYCFSDGNNIYLHEIEDMMRGIPALVIADSCRERWLEPISESTEVRMFSKGGGIQSSREVYRALYDSYIKVLNANTFTVGFACADNEVVDESSRGGLYSQTLIECAETVARQLADSRDNMASFSYIHSLAERVLASTDQNPEYRGTRSRYQFPFVVQP
;
A
#
# COMPACT_ATOMS: atom_id res chain seq x y z
N MET A 1 8.84 2.92 18.41
CA MET A 1 9.47 3.50 17.20
C MET A 1 8.50 4.50 16.58
N ASN A 2 8.94 5.47 15.77
CA ASN A 2 8.03 6.44 15.14
C ASN A 2 7.84 6.08 13.67
N ARG A 3 6.68 5.52 13.32
CA ARG A 3 6.39 4.99 11.99
C ARG A 3 5.06 5.54 11.51
N LYS A 4 4.90 5.68 10.20
CA LYS A 4 3.71 6.29 9.60
C LYS A 4 3.10 5.42 8.52
N VAL A 5 1.78 5.52 8.39
CA VAL A 5 1.02 5.07 7.22
C VAL A 5 0.40 6.30 6.60
N LEU A 6 0.63 6.52 5.32
CA LEU A 6 0.01 7.57 4.53
C LEU A 6 -0.95 6.91 3.54
N LEU A 7 -2.25 7.23 3.66
CA LEU A 7 -3.27 6.83 2.71
C LEU A 7 -3.53 8.03 1.80
N ILE A 8 -3.05 7.97 0.56
CA ILE A 8 -3.11 9.08 -0.39
C ILE A 8 -4.08 8.74 -1.51
N GLY A 9 -5.02 9.64 -1.74
CA GLY A 9 -6.14 9.42 -2.62
C GLY A 9 -6.50 10.66 -3.42
N TYR A 10 -7.07 10.45 -4.60
CA TYR A 10 -7.50 11.52 -5.47
C TYR A 10 -8.81 11.06 -6.06
N SER A 11 -9.90 11.71 -5.67
CA SER A 11 -11.24 11.26 -6.03
C SER A 11 -11.56 11.41 -7.51
N GLY A 12 -10.68 12.04 -8.31
CA GLY A 12 -10.98 12.52 -9.65
C GLY A 12 -11.94 13.72 -9.60
N GLY A 13 -11.71 14.73 -10.43
CA GLY A 13 -12.73 15.73 -10.72
C GLY A 13 -13.61 15.27 -11.87
N GLY A 14 -14.95 15.36 -11.74
CA GLY A 14 -15.88 15.14 -12.86
C GLY A 14 -16.08 13.67 -13.26
N GLN A 15 -15.68 13.30 -14.48
CA GLN A 15 -16.16 12.15 -15.28
C GLN A 15 -15.52 10.78 -14.94
N ALA A 16 -14.50 10.71 -14.08
CA ALA A 16 -13.82 9.45 -13.72
C ALA A 16 -13.55 9.35 -12.20
N PRO A 17 -14.61 9.20 -11.38
CA PRO A 17 -14.46 9.11 -9.93
C PRO A 17 -13.86 7.77 -9.50
N LEU A 18 -12.89 7.79 -8.59
CA LEU A 18 -12.39 6.57 -7.92
C LEU A 18 -13.34 6.21 -6.76
N LEU A 19 -14.38 5.44 -7.08
CA LEU A 19 -15.47 5.14 -6.13
C LEU A 19 -15.02 4.18 -5.01
N GLY A 20 -14.00 3.36 -5.26
CA GLY A 20 -13.47 2.34 -4.35
C GLY A 20 -12.44 2.87 -3.35
N MET A 21 -11.77 3.99 -3.66
CA MET A 21 -10.71 4.61 -2.85
C MET A 21 -11.03 4.68 -1.34
N LYS A 22 -12.25 5.07 -0.95
CA LYS A 22 -12.65 5.17 0.47
C LYS A 22 -12.71 3.79 1.15
N SER A 23 -13.10 2.77 0.40
CA SER A 23 -13.15 1.39 0.88
C SER A 23 -11.73 0.85 1.07
N ASP A 24 -10.80 1.11 0.14
CA ASP A 24 -9.38 0.75 0.29
C ASP A 24 -8.75 1.44 1.50
N PHE A 25 -9.02 2.74 1.67
CA PHE A 25 -8.55 3.48 2.85
C PHE A 25 -9.02 2.83 4.14
N LYS A 26 -10.31 2.46 4.21
CA LYS A 26 -10.87 1.79 5.39
C LYS A 26 -10.25 0.42 5.61
N ALA A 27 -10.01 -0.34 4.54
CA ALA A 27 -9.41 -1.67 4.60
C ALA A 27 -7.97 -1.59 5.11
N PHE A 28 -7.10 -0.79 4.49
CA PHE A 28 -5.71 -0.63 4.93
C PHE A 28 -5.60 0.00 6.31
N ALA A 29 -6.36 1.05 6.62
CA ALA A 29 -6.36 1.62 7.95
C ALA A 29 -6.81 0.58 9.00
N GLY A 30 -7.77 -0.28 8.64
CA GLY A 30 -8.21 -1.39 9.48
C GLY A 30 -7.13 -2.46 9.66
N PHE A 31 -6.40 -2.79 8.59
CA PHE A 31 -5.31 -3.75 8.60
C PHE A 31 -4.14 -3.26 9.45
N PHE A 32 -3.60 -2.07 9.20
CA PHE A 32 -2.45 -1.54 9.95
C PHE A 32 -2.76 -1.33 11.45
N ARG A 33 -4.02 -1.04 11.81
CA ARG A 33 -4.46 -0.99 13.22
C ARG A 33 -4.50 -2.36 13.88
N SER A 34 -4.74 -3.42 13.11
CA SER A 34 -4.83 -4.77 13.63
C SER A 34 -3.50 -5.19 14.27
N ASN A 35 -3.55 -6.13 15.20
CA ASN A 35 -2.37 -6.67 15.83
C ASN A 35 -1.35 -7.20 14.79
N HIS A 36 -1.81 -8.05 13.88
CA HIS A 36 -0.93 -8.68 12.91
C HIS A 36 -0.44 -7.72 11.81
N GLY A 37 -1.21 -6.67 11.48
CA GLY A 37 -0.77 -5.57 10.59
C GLY A 37 0.16 -4.56 11.27
N GLY A 38 0.69 -4.91 12.44
CA GLY A 38 1.72 -4.17 13.14
C GLY A 38 1.23 -3.40 14.37
N ALA A 39 -0.07 -3.28 14.61
CA ALA A 39 -0.65 -2.50 15.72
C ALA A 39 -0.26 -1.02 15.69
N TYR A 40 -0.51 -0.35 14.57
CA TYR A 40 -0.39 1.11 14.45
C TYR A 40 -1.42 1.83 15.31
N ASN A 41 -1.05 2.98 15.86
CA ASN A 41 -1.95 3.90 16.55
C ASN A 41 -2.69 4.77 15.52
N ASP A 42 -3.78 5.40 15.94
CA ASP A 42 -4.55 6.30 15.07
C ASP A 42 -3.73 7.51 14.62
N ASP A 43 -2.87 8.06 15.49
CA ASP A 43 -2.00 9.18 15.15
C ASP A 43 -0.86 8.79 14.20
N GLU A 44 -0.65 7.50 13.95
CA GLU A 44 0.33 6.99 12.99
C GLU A 44 -0.25 6.78 11.58
N ILE A 45 -1.57 6.86 11.42
CA ILE A 45 -2.26 6.62 10.14
C ILE A 45 -2.92 7.92 9.68
N GLU A 46 -2.41 8.49 8.60
CA GLU A 46 -2.88 9.76 8.05
C GLU A 46 -3.53 9.52 6.69
N SER A 47 -4.74 10.07 6.49
CA SER A 47 -5.46 9.98 5.21
C SER A 47 -5.53 11.35 4.57
N HIS A 48 -5.13 11.42 3.30
CA HIS A 48 -5.08 12.66 2.54
C HIS A 48 -5.77 12.44 1.19
N ILE A 49 -6.78 13.26 0.91
CA ILE A 49 -7.56 13.19 -0.33
C ILE A 49 -7.40 14.50 -1.08
N ASN A 50 -7.17 14.43 -2.39
CA ASN A 50 -7.00 15.59 -3.27
C ASN A 50 -5.84 16.49 -2.84
N LEU A 51 -4.68 15.87 -2.55
CA LEU A 51 -3.44 16.61 -2.35
C LEU A 51 -2.97 17.22 -3.66
N THR A 52 -2.35 18.40 -3.57
CA THR A 52 -1.44 18.91 -4.60
C THR A 52 -0.07 18.24 -4.46
N ARG A 53 0.72 18.24 -5.53
CA ARG A 53 2.10 17.74 -5.48
C ARG A 53 2.93 18.45 -4.39
N GLN A 54 2.73 19.77 -4.23
CA GLN A 54 3.43 20.55 -3.20
C GLN A 54 3.05 20.11 -1.79
N GLN A 55 1.76 19.85 -1.50
CA GLN A 55 1.33 19.38 -0.19
C GLN A 55 1.93 18.01 0.15
N PHE A 56 2.04 17.11 -0.83
CA PHE A 56 2.71 15.83 -0.64
C PHE A 56 4.18 16.01 -0.29
N SER A 57 4.91 16.87 -1.03
CA SER A 57 6.30 17.21 -0.73
C SER A 57 6.47 17.79 0.68
N ASP A 58 5.54 18.67 1.11
CA ASP A 58 5.56 19.25 2.45
C ASP A 58 5.34 18.18 3.54
N ILE A 59 4.43 17.22 3.31
CA ILE A 59 4.24 16.06 4.20
C ILE A 59 5.54 15.28 4.31
N VAL A 60 6.16 14.89 3.19
CA VAL A 60 7.42 14.11 3.20
C VAL A 60 8.54 14.87 3.91
N ARG A 61 8.65 16.19 3.71
CA ARG A 61 9.61 17.03 4.45
C ARG A 61 9.37 16.97 5.96
N VAL A 62 8.11 16.99 6.41
CA VAL A 62 7.78 16.85 7.84
C VAL A 62 8.19 15.48 8.38
N LEU A 63 8.08 14.41 7.59
CA LEU A 63 8.55 13.07 8.00
C LEU A 63 10.07 13.07 8.29
N HIS A 64 10.85 13.75 7.43
CA HIS A 64 12.30 13.92 7.64
C HIS A 64 12.60 14.73 8.90
N ILE A 65 11.95 15.89 9.07
CA ILE A 65 12.14 16.76 10.25
C ILE A 65 11.81 16.01 11.55
N ARG A 66 10.81 15.13 11.52
CA ARG A 66 10.37 14.33 12.68
C ARG A 66 11.16 13.05 12.87
N HIS A 67 12.16 12.77 12.04
CA HIS A 67 12.96 11.55 12.06
C HIS A 67 12.09 10.28 12.08
N ILE A 68 11.08 10.24 11.20
CA ILE A 68 10.24 9.05 11.03
C ILE A 68 11.11 7.87 10.61
N SER A 69 10.97 6.76 11.33
CA SER A 69 11.82 5.58 11.18
C SER A 69 11.44 4.70 9.99
N SER A 70 10.19 4.78 9.52
CA SER A 70 9.68 4.08 8.34
C SER A 70 8.31 4.59 7.94
N VAL A 71 7.97 4.47 6.66
CA VAL A 71 6.66 4.88 6.14
C VAL A 71 6.08 3.80 5.24
N ALA A 72 4.80 3.48 5.42
CA ALA A 72 3.99 2.81 4.40
C ALA A 72 3.13 3.86 3.69
N ILE A 73 3.09 3.84 2.37
CA ILE A 73 2.31 4.75 1.53
C ILE A 73 1.37 3.89 0.70
N VAL A 74 0.07 4.08 0.86
CA VAL A 74 -0.96 3.48 0.01
C VAL A 74 -1.43 4.56 -0.94
N LEU A 75 -1.27 4.33 -2.24
CA LEU A 75 -1.69 5.24 -3.31
C LEU A 75 -2.94 4.64 -3.97
N CYS A 76 -4.07 5.31 -3.79
CA CYS A 76 -5.33 5.05 -4.49
C CYS A 76 -5.63 6.25 -5.40
N LEU A 77 -4.87 6.34 -6.49
CA LEU A 77 -4.80 7.51 -7.38
C LEU A 77 -4.98 7.08 -8.83
N HIS A 78 -5.42 8.02 -9.67
CA HIS A 78 -5.19 7.88 -11.11
C HIS A 78 -3.69 7.85 -11.37
N GLY A 79 -3.26 7.01 -12.30
CA GLY A 79 -1.87 6.85 -12.67
C GLY A 79 -1.72 6.35 -14.10
N GLY A 80 -0.48 6.28 -14.54
CA GLY A 80 -0.11 5.75 -15.85
C GLY A 80 1.39 5.57 -15.98
N SER A 81 1.82 5.13 -17.15
CA SER A 81 3.23 5.07 -17.52
C SER A 81 3.51 6.10 -18.62
N ASP A 82 4.66 6.78 -18.54
CA ASP A 82 5.11 7.64 -19.65
C ASP A 82 5.63 6.82 -20.85
N LYS A 83 6.07 7.50 -21.91
CA LYS A 83 6.62 6.85 -23.12
C LYS A 83 7.87 5.99 -22.88
N TYR A 84 8.50 6.11 -21.71
CA TYR A 84 9.66 5.33 -21.29
C TYR A 84 9.30 4.28 -20.22
N GLY A 85 8.01 4.05 -19.96
CA GLY A 85 7.53 3.10 -18.97
C GLY A 85 7.72 3.58 -17.52
N GLN A 86 7.93 4.88 -17.29
CA GLN A 86 8.06 5.42 -15.94
C GLN A 86 6.66 5.64 -15.32
N PRO A 87 6.35 4.97 -14.20
CA PRO A 87 5.07 5.16 -13.54
C PRO A 87 4.93 6.57 -12.95
N PHE A 88 3.77 7.19 -13.13
CA PHE A 88 3.40 8.46 -12.52
C PHE A 88 2.00 8.40 -11.90
N TYR A 89 1.75 9.30 -10.96
CA TYR A 89 0.47 9.43 -10.25
C TYR A 89 -0.07 10.85 -10.36
N CYS A 90 -1.37 10.99 -10.59
CA CYS A 90 -2.04 12.26 -10.79
C CYS A 90 -2.43 12.89 -9.44
N PHE A 91 -2.02 14.15 -9.24
CA PHE A 91 -2.40 14.96 -8.08
C PHE A 91 -3.43 16.04 -8.45
N SER A 92 -4.07 16.65 -7.45
CA SER A 92 -5.23 17.51 -7.66
C SER A 92 -4.94 18.82 -8.40
N ASP A 93 -3.67 19.24 -8.44
CA ASP A 93 -3.19 20.42 -9.17
C ASP A 93 -2.81 20.14 -10.62
N GLY A 94 -3.07 18.91 -11.11
CA GLY A 94 -2.70 18.48 -12.46
C GLY A 94 -1.21 18.21 -12.64
N ASN A 95 -0.41 18.36 -11.57
CA ASN A 95 1.01 18.05 -11.59
C ASN A 95 1.21 16.60 -11.19
N ASN A 96 1.59 15.76 -12.14
CA ASN A 96 1.90 14.37 -11.85
C ASN A 96 3.20 14.27 -11.02
N ILE A 97 3.31 13.19 -10.25
CA ILE A 97 4.55 12.80 -9.60
C ILE A 97 4.99 11.42 -10.07
N TYR A 98 6.25 11.29 -10.45
CA TYR A 98 6.80 10.00 -10.86
C TYR A 98 7.22 9.18 -9.65
N LEU A 99 7.17 7.85 -9.79
CA LEU A 99 7.60 6.94 -8.73
C LEU A 99 9.06 7.15 -8.31
N HIS A 100 9.96 7.47 -9.25
CA HIS A 100 11.36 7.74 -8.93
C HIS A 100 11.53 9.01 -8.09
N GLU A 101 10.63 10.00 -8.25
CA GLU A 101 10.63 11.20 -7.40
C GLU A 101 10.16 10.87 -5.99
N ILE A 102 9.16 9.98 -5.84
CA ILE A 102 8.75 9.47 -4.53
C ILE A 102 9.92 8.75 -3.85
N GLU A 103 10.64 7.91 -4.59
CA GLU A 103 11.84 7.21 -4.10
C GLU A 103 12.94 8.19 -3.65
N ASP A 104 13.23 9.22 -4.44
CA ASP A 104 14.22 10.23 -4.11
C ASP A 104 13.83 11.06 -2.88
N MET A 105 12.56 11.46 -2.76
CA MET A 105 12.06 12.17 -1.58
C MET A 105 12.09 11.32 -0.31
N MET A 106 11.96 9.99 -0.44
CA MET A 106 12.00 9.05 0.68
C MET A 106 13.42 8.62 1.06
N ARG A 107 14.47 9.07 0.36
CA ARG A 107 15.86 8.71 0.67
C ARG A 107 16.21 8.97 2.14
N GLY A 108 16.68 7.95 2.85
CA GLY A 108 16.97 8.01 4.29
C GLY A 108 15.79 7.59 5.19
N ILE A 109 14.60 7.36 4.65
CA ILE A 109 13.45 6.80 5.34
C ILE A 109 13.02 5.51 4.61
N PRO A 110 13.14 4.32 5.24
CA PRO A 110 12.61 3.08 4.68
C PRO A 110 11.14 3.22 4.30
N ALA A 111 10.80 2.92 3.06
CA ALA A 111 9.46 3.08 2.52
C ALA A 111 8.90 1.80 1.89
N LEU A 112 7.63 1.53 2.18
CA LEU A 112 6.78 0.62 1.43
C LEU A 112 5.73 1.44 0.69
N VAL A 113 5.62 1.28 -0.62
CA VAL A 113 4.59 1.89 -1.47
C VAL A 113 3.68 0.79 -2.01
N ILE A 114 2.39 0.93 -1.77
CA ILE A 114 1.34 0.05 -2.31
C ILE A 114 0.56 0.90 -3.30
N ALA A 115 0.81 0.68 -4.60
CA ALA A 115 0.24 1.47 -5.68
C ALA A 115 -0.94 0.72 -6.31
N ASP A 116 -2.15 1.11 -5.90
CA ASP A 116 -3.40 0.63 -6.50
C ASP A 116 -3.89 1.65 -7.53
N SER A 117 -3.22 1.64 -8.68
CA SER A 117 -3.41 2.58 -9.78
C SER A 117 -3.04 1.93 -11.11
N CYS A 118 -3.70 2.35 -12.20
CA CYS A 118 -3.36 1.93 -13.56
C CYS A 118 -1.93 2.29 -13.97
N ARG A 119 -1.37 1.53 -14.91
CA ARG A 119 -0.05 1.75 -15.53
C ARG A 119 -0.11 1.76 -17.06
N GLU A 120 -1.30 1.91 -17.63
CA GLU A 120 -1.50 2.07 -19.06
C GLU A 120 -0.81 3.35 -19.59
N ARG A 121 -0.28 3.28 -20.82
CA ARG A 121 0.15 4.48 -21.56
C ARG A 121 -1.08 5.30 -21.91
N TRP A 122 -1.18 6.48 -21.33
CA TRP A 122 -2.35 7.32 -21.49
C TRP A 122 -2.58 7.77 -22.95
N LEU A 123 -3.68 7.28 -23.55
CA LEU A 123 -4.40 7.85 -24.69
C LEU A 123 -5.92 7.73 -24.41
N GLU A 124 -6.47 8.66 -23.63
CA GLU A 124 -7.90 8.89 -23.31
C GLU A 124 -8.75 7.72 -22.74
N PRO A 125 -9.78 8.00 -21.92
CA PRO A 125 -10.35 7.03 -20.98
C PRO A 125 -11.48 6.14 -21.53
N ILE A 126 -11.57 4.88 -21.05
CA ILE A 126 -12.66 3.92 -21.30
C ILE A 126 -13.29 3.46 -19.96
N SER A 127 -14.59 3.13 -19.98
CA SER A 127 -15.55 3.00 -18.87
C SER A 127 -15.89 1.58 -18.37
N GLU A 128 -16.21 1.49 -17.06
CA GLU A 128 -17.13 0.62 -16.25
C GLU A 128 -17.31 -0.91 -16.45
N SER A 129 -17.36 -1.69 -15.33
CA SER A 129 -18.58 -2.41 -14.84
C SER A 129 -18.41 -3.02 -13.41
N THR A 130 -19.49 -3.56 -12.80
CA THR A 130 -19.72 -3.77 -11.34
C THR A 130 -20.05 -5.22 -10.95
N GLU A 131 -19.65 -5.71 -9.76
CA GLU A 131 -20.43 -6.73 -8.99
C GLU A 131 -20.09 -6.82 -7.47
N VAL A 132 -21.05 -7.32 -6.65
CA VAL A 132 -21.13 -7.10 -5.18
C VAL A 132 -21.20 -8.39 -4.32
N ARG A 133 -20.22 -8.66 -3.43
CA ARG A 133 -20.30 -9.47 -2.17
C ARG A 133 -19.54 -8.91 -0.93
N MET A 134 -20.19 -8.76 0.23
CA MET A 134 -19.59 -8.20 1.47
C MET A 134 -19.04 -9.31 2.38
N PHE A 135 -17.93 -9.06 3.09
CA PHE A 135 -17.49 -9.88 4.23
C PHE A 135 -17.19 -9.06 5.48
N SER A 136 -17.57 -9.60 6.64
CA SER A 136 -17.41 -9.01 7.98
C SER A 136 -16.24 -9.65 8.73
N LYS A 137 -15.52 -8.83 9.51
CA LYS A 137 -14.35 -9.20 10.32
C LYS A 137 -14.66 -10.27 11.38
N GLY A 138 -13.79 -11.28 11.47
CA GLY A 138 -13.72 -12.25 12.57
C GLY A 138 -12.59 -11.92 13.55
N GLY A 139 -12.87 -12.02 14.85
CA GLY A 139 -11.97 -11.70 15.96
C GLY A 139 -10.90 -12.75 16.25
N GLY A 140 -9.90 -12.35 17.03
CA GLY A 140 -8.81 -13.22 17.48
C GLY A 140 -8.07 -12.64 18.69
N ILE A 141 -7.70 -13.54 19.58
CA ILE A 141 -7.27 -13.42 20.99
C ILE A 141 -6.22 -12.32 21.23
N GLN A 142 -6.46 -11.51 22.28
CA GLN A 142 -5.53 -10.51 22.81
C GLN A 142 -4.27 -11.19 23.36
N SER A 143 -3.26 -11.38 22.53
CA SER A 143 -1.91 -11.08 23.02
C SER A 143 -1.82 -9.56 23.21
N SER A 144 -1.03 -9.10 24.18
CA SER A 144 -0.94 -7.67 24.46
C SER A 144 -0.48 -6.97 23.17
N ARG A 145 -1.25 -5.99 22.71
CA ARG A 145 -1.02 -5.23 21.46
C ARG A 145 0.44 -4.74 21.35
N GLU A 146 1.04 -4.47 22.49
CA GLU A 146 2.44 -4.06 22.66
C GLU A 146 3.42 -5.12 22.16
N VAL A 147 3.13 -6.42 22.31
CA VAL A 147 3.97 -7.52 21.80
C VAL A 147 4.03 -7.51 20.28
N TYR A 148 2.87 -7.46 19.61
CA TYR A 148 2.80 -7.36 18.15
C TYR A 148 3.52 -6.10 17.64
N ARG A 149 3.28 -4.97 18.32
CA ARG A 149 3.91 -3.70 17.98
C ARG A 149 5.43 -3.76 18.12
N ALA A 150 5.93 -4.30 19.24
CA ALA A 150 7.36 -4.45 19.49
C ALA A 150 8.02 -5.40 18.48
N LEU A 151 7.34 -6.49 18.13
CA LEU A 151 7.78 -7.44 17.12
C LEU A 151 7.90 -6.77 15.75
N TYR A 152 6.86 -6.07 15.30
CA TYR A 152 6.90 -5.32 14.04
C TYR A 152 8.01 -4.25 14.05
N ASP A 153 8.13 -3.46 15.12
CA ASP A 153 9.19 -2.47 15.29
C ASP A 153 10.60 -3.11 15.21
N SER A 154 10.77 -4.35 15.70
CA SER A 154 12.07 -5.04 15.61
C SER A 154 12.47 -5.36 14.17
N TYR A 155 11.52 -5.69 13.30
CA TYR A 155 11.77 -5.92 11.87
C TYR A 155 12.03 -4.62 11.12
N ILE A 156 11.34 -3.53 11.47
CA ILE A 156 11.60 -2.23 10.86
C ILE A 156 13.01 -1.73 11.22
N LYS A 157 13.47 -1.93 12.47
CA LYS A 157 14.80 -1.45 12.93
C LYS A 157 15.98 -2.00 12.13
N VAL A 158 15.83 -3.17 11.52
CA VAL A 158 16.91 -3.81 10.75
C VAL A 158 16.87 -3.46 9.26
N LEU A 159 15.89 -2.66 8.82
CA LEU A 159 15.84 -2.19 7.44
C LEU A 159 16.96 -1.18 7.16
N ASN A 160 17.50 -1.24 5.94
CA ASN A 160 18.41 -0.20 5.48
C ASN A 160 17.62 1.11 5.28
N ALA A 161 18.21 2.25 5.65
CA ALA A 161 17.58 3.57 5.55
C ALA A 161 17.08 3.93 4.13
N ASN A 162 17.67 3.33 3.08
CA ASN A 162 17.28 3.52 1.69
C ASN A 162 16.44 2.34 1.13
N THR A 163 15.86 1.51 2.00
CA THR A 163 14.95 0.45 1.56
C THR A 163 13.71 1.08 0.96
N PHE A 164 13.51 0.90 -0.35
CA PHE A 164 12.32 1.34 -1.05
C PHE A 164 11.66 0.13 -1.72
N THR A 165 10.47 -0.22 -1.25
CA THR A 165 9.70 -1.38 -1.73
C THR A 165 8.40 -0.89 -2.34
N VAL A 166 8.01 -1.43 -3.49
CA VAL A 166 6.81 -1.07 -4.23
C VAL A 166 6.07 -2.33 -4.64
N GLY A 167 4.76 -2.38 -4.39
CA GLY A 167 3.86 -3.34 -5.02
C GLY A 167 2.86 -2.58 -5.89
N PHE A 168 2.82 -2.91 -7.17
CA PHE A 168 1.89 -2.38 -8.16
C PHE A 168 0.70 -3.32 -8.30
N ALA A 169 -0.50 -2.77 -8.47
CA ALA A 169 -1.71 -3.54 -8.72
C ALA A 169 -1.77 -4.18 -10.12
N CYS A 170 -1.02 -3.65 -11.09
CA CYS A 170 -0.98 -4.14 -12.47
C CYS A 170 0.42 -4.04 -13.07
N ALA A 171 0.62 -4.74 -14.19
CA ALA A 171 1.87 -4.72 -14.93
C ALA A 171 2.02 -3.43 -15.75
N ASP A 172 3.19 -3.22 -16.36
CA ASP A 172 3.35 -2.11 -17.29
C ASP A 172 2.39 -2.23 -18.48
N ASN A 173 1.71 -1.13 -18.82
CA ASN A 173 0.68 -1.05 -19.85
C ASN A 173 -0.66 -1.77 -19.53
N GLU A 174 -0.97 -2.02 -18.25
CA GLU A 174 -2.25 -2.59 -17.83
C GLU A 174 -3.14 -1.59 -17.06
N VAL A 175 -4.45 -1.85 -17.11
CA VAL A 175 -5.48 -1.12 -16.36
C VAL A 175 -5.84 -1.91 -15.11
N VAL A 176 -6.01 -1.21 -13.99
CA VAL A 176 -6.52 -1.79 -12.76
C VAL A 176 -8.04 -1.73 -12.80
N ASP A 177 -8.68 -2.89 -12.71
CA ASP A 177 -10.11 -2.98 -12.39
C ASP A 177 -10.41 -2.43 -10.97
N GLU A 178 -11.26 -1.40 -10.89
CA GLU A 178 -11.73 -0.79 -9.64
C GLU A 178 -13.24 -1.00 -9.52
N SER A 179 -13.67 -1.42 -8.33
CA SER A 179 -15.08 -1.51 -7.98
C SER A 179 -15.43 -0.53 -6.86
N SER A 180 -16.72 -0.33 -6.59
CA SER A 180 -17.19 0.39 -5.39
C SER A 180 -16.67 -0.18 -4.05
N ARG A 181 -16.07 -1.39 -4.06
CA ARG A 181 -15.43 -2.00 -2.88
C ARG A 181 -13.97 -1.63 -2.69
N GLY A 182 -13.37 -0.89 -3.61
CA GLY A 182 -11.93 -0.71 -3.67
C GLY A 182 -11.32 -1.43 -4.86
N GLY A 183 -10.02 -1.27 -5.03
CA GLY A 183 -9.24 -2.01 -6.01
C GLY A 183 -9.13 -3.49 -5.66
N LEU A 184 -9.23 -4.32 -6.69
CA LEU A 184 -9.18 -5.77 -6.55
C LEU A 184 -7.84 -6.25 -5.95
N TYR A 185 -6.74 -5.60 -6.33
CA TYR A 185 -5.42 -5.84 -5.76
C TYR A 185 -5.37 -5.53 -4.24
N SER A 186 -5.85 -4.36 -3.81
CA SER A 186 -5.85 -3.99 -2.39
C SER A 186 -6.63 -4.97 -1.52
N GLN A 187 -7.83 -5.38 -1.99
CA GLN A 187 -8.65 -6.37 -1.29
C GLN A 187 -7.92 -7.71 -1.20
N THR A 188 -7.43 -8.22 -2.33
CA THR A 188 -6.75 -9.52 -2.40
C THR A 188 -5.49 -9.55 -1.53
N LEU A 189 -4.72 -8.47 -1.52
CA LEU A 189 -3.52 -8.32 -0.69
C LEU A 189 -3.85 -8.42 0.80
N ILE A 190 -4.91 -7.73 1.26
CA ILE A 190 -5.36 -7.76 2.66
C ILE A 190 -5.91 -9.15 3.01
N GLU A 191 -6.69 -9.78 2.14
CA GLU A 191 -7.21 -11.14 2.37
C GLU A 191 -6.10 -12.19 2.49
N CYS A 192 -5.07 -12.08 1.63
CA CYS A 192 -3.87 -12.90 1.72
C CYS A 192 -3.13 -12.66 3.05
N ALA A 193 -3.00 -11.40 3.47
CA ALA A 193 -2.36 -11.03 4.73
C ALA A 193 -3.10 -11.62 5.95
N GLU A 194 -4.43 -11.51 5.98
CA GLU A 194 -5.24 -12.08 7.06
C GLU A 194 -5.18 -13.61 7.08
N THR A 195 -5.12 -14.25 5.91
CA THR A 195 -4.95 -15.71 5.80
C THR A 195 -3.60 -16.15 6.33
N VAL A 196 -2.52 -15.45 5.96
CA VAL A 196 -1.19 -15.73 6.47
C VAL A 196 -1.09 -15.46 7.97
N ALA A 197 -1.73 -14.41 8.49
CA ALA A 197 -1.76 -14.16 9.93
C ALA A 197 -2.36 -15.34 10.71
N ARG A 198 -3.45 -15.94 10.22
CA ARG A 198 -4.03 -17.15 10.80
C ARG A 198 -3.09 -18.35 10.72
N GLN A 199 -2.40 -18.53 9.59
CA GLN A 199 -1.45 -19.63 9.42
C GLN A 199 -0.22 -19.50 10.33
N LEU A 200 0.29 -18.28 10.50
CA LEU A 200 1.44 -18.02 11.36
C LEU A 200 1.15 -18.33 12.83
N ALA A 201 -0.12 -18.22 13.27
CA ALA A 201 -0.52 -18.50 14.65
C ALA A 201 -0.27 -19.96 15.05
N ASP A 202 -0.23 -20.86 14.08
CA ASP A 202 0.06 -22.29 14.27
C ASP A 202 1.50 -22.66 13.83
N SER A 203 2.30 -21.67 13.44
CA SER A 203 3.64 -21.87 12.87
C SER A 203 4.77 -21.49 13.83
N ARG A 204 6.02 -21.81 13.46
CA ARG A 204 7.21 -21.31 14.16
C ARG A 204 7.69 -19.95 13.65
N ASP A 205 7.17 -19.53 12.49
CA ASP A 205 7.47 -18.25 11.90
C ASP A 205 6.57 -17.19 12.52
N ASN A 206 7.13 -15.99 12.71
CA ASN A 206 6.48 -14.90 13.40
C ASN A 206 6.32 -13.65 12.54
N MET A 207 6.68 -13.74 11.25
CA MET A 207 6.62 -12.63 10.31
C MET A 207 6.49 -13.13 8.88
N ALA A 208 5.65 -12.46 8.11
CA ALA A 208 5.63 -12.55 6.66
C ALA A 208 5.92 -11.18 6.04
N SER A 209 6.86 -11.17 5.08
CA SER A 209 7.27 -9.96 4.38
C SER A 209 6.21 -9.52 3.37
N PHE A 210 6.23 -8.24 3.01
CA PHE A 210 5.34 -7.70 1.98
C PHE A 210 5.49 -8.44 0.64
N SER A 211 6.72 -8.76 0.22
CA SER A 211 6.96 -9.50 -1.02
C SER A 211 6.32 -10.89 -1.02
N TYR A 212 6.32 -11.59 0.11
CA TYR A 212 5.65 -12.89 0.24
C TYR A 212 4.14 -12.74 0.10
N ILE A 213 3.53 -11.78 0.82
CA ILE A 213 2.08 -11.52 0.73
C ILE A 213 1.69 -11.05 -0.68
N HIS A 214 2.49 -10.19 -1.30
CA HIS A 214 2.31 -9.78 -2.69
C HIS A 214 2.36 -10.97 -3.65
N SER A 215 3.31 -11.90 -3.50
CA SER A 215 3.39 -13.11 -4.35
C SER A 215 2.20 -14.06 -4.19
N LEU A 216 1.51 -14.02 -3.03
CA LEU A 216 0.26 -14.75 -2.84
C LEU A 216 -0.88 -14.04 -3.57
N ALA A 217 -0.97 -12.72 -3.43
CA ALA A 217 -1.97 -11.91 -4.13
C ALA A 217 -1.82 -12.04 -5.66
N GLU A 218 -0.60 -11.96 -6.19
CA GLU A 218 -0.28 -12.20 -7.60
C GLU A 218 -0.82 -13.56 -8.08
N ARG A 219 -0.61 -14.64 -7.31
CA ARG A 219 -1.12 -15.97 -7.64
C ARG A 219 -2.64 -16.07 -7.63
N VAL A 220 -3.31 -15.37 -6.72
CA VAL A 220 -4.77 -15.30 -6.68
C VAL A 220 -5.32 -14.52 -7.88
N LEU A 221 -4.60 -13.46 -8.29
CA LEU A 221 -4.99 -12.60 -9.40
C LEU A 221 -4.55 -13.13 -10.77
N ALA A 222 -3.72 -14.16 -10.84
CA ALA A 222 -3.27 -14.76 -12.11
C ALA A 222 -4.42 -15.28 -13.02
N SER A 223 -5.64 -15.43 -12.49
CA SER A 223 -6.83 -15.78 -13.26
C SER A 223 -7.71 -14.57 -13.64
N THR A 224 -7.27 -13.35 -13.34
CA THR A 224 -7.93 -12.08 -13.68
C THR A 224 -7.09 -11.31 -14.69
N ASP A 225 -7.57 -10.14 -15.12
CA ASP A 225 -6.84 -9.27 -16.05
C ASP A 225 -5.82 -8.35 -15.32
N GLN A 226 -5.62 -8.52 -14.01
CA GLN A 226 -4.62 -7.77 -13.24
C GLN A 226 -3.38 -8.64 -12.99
N ASN A 227 -2.21 -8.14 -13.40
CA ASN A 227 -0.93 -8.80 -13.13
C ASN A 227 -0.07 -7.94 -12.17
N PRO A 228 -0.22 -8.07 -10.84
CA PRO A 228 0.57 -7.30 -9.88
C PRO A 228 2.08 -7.46 -10.09
N GLU A 229 2.83 -6.37 -9.92
CA GLU A 229 4.28 -6.38 -10.00
C GLU A 229 4.93 -5.93 -8.69
N TYR A 230 6.10 -6.49 -8.39
CA TYR A 230 6.89 -6.13 -7.22
C TYR A 230 8.25 -5.53 -7.60
N ARG A 231 8.58 -4.39 -6.99
CA ARG A 231 9.92 -3.79 -7.04
C ARG A 231 10.45 -3.60 -5.63
N GLY A 232 11.52 -4.30 -5.27
CA GLY A 232 12.14 -4.11 -3.96
C GLY A 232 13.37 -4.96 -3.75
N THR A 233 13.86 -5.00 -2.52
CA THR A 233 15.08 -5.74 -2.18
C THR A 233 14.84 -7.25 -2.15
N ARG A 234 15.76 -8.00 -2.77
CA ARG A 234 15.86 -9.47 -2.63
C ARG A 234 16.65 -9.88 -1.38
N SER A 235 17.05 -8.92 -0.54
CA SER A 235 17.76 -9.20 0.72
C SER A 235 16.82 -9.80 1.77
N ARG A 236 17.39 -10.40 2.83
CA ARG A 236 16.64 -10.85 4.01
C ARG A 236 15.98 -9.72 4.83
N TYR A 237 16.29 -8.45 4.53
CA TYR A 237 15.76 -7.28 5.23
C TYR A 237 14.61 -6.68 4.43
N GLN A 238 13.55 -7.46 4.25
CA GLN A 238 12.35 -7.02 3.54
C GLN A 238 11.40 -6.33 4.49
N PHE A 239 10.57 -5.44 3.95
CA PHE A 239 9.52 -4.78 4.72
C PHE A 239 8.58 -5.84 5.33
N PRO A 240 8.37 -5.85 6.66
CA PRO A 240 7.36 -6.71 7.27
C PRO A 240 5.98 -6.26 6.82
N PHE A 241 5.05 -7.20 6.67
CA PHE A 241 3.66 -6.86 6.39
C PHE A 241 2.71 -7.49 7.41
N VAL A 242 2.96 -8.76 7.78
CA VAL A 242 2.23 -9.47 8.82
C VAL A 242 3.21 -9.92 9.90
N VAL A 243 2.84 -9.78 11.17
CA VAL A 243 3.56 -10.32 12.31
C VAL A 243 2.65 -11.14 13.21
N GLN A 244 3.20 -12.17 13.85
CA GLN A 244 2.47 -13.07 14.72
C GLN A 244 3.42 -13.60 15.81
N PRO A 245 3.37 -13.07 17.04
CA PRO A 245 4.23 -13.49 18.14
C PRO A 245 4.06 -14.93 18.58
#